data_AF-A0A662JH11-F1
#
_entry.id   AF-A0A662JH11-F1
#
_cell.length_a   1.000
_cell.length_b   1.000
_cell.length_c   1.000
_cell.angle_alpha   90.00
_cell.angle_beta   90.00
_cell.angle_gamma   90.00
#
_symmetry.space_group_name_H-M   'P 1'
#
loop_
_entity.id
_entity.type
_entity.pdbx_description
1 polymer ?
#
loop_
_entity_poly.entity_id
_entity_poly.type
_entity_poly.pdbx_seq_one_letter_code
_entity_poly.pdbx_strand_id
1 'polypeptide(L)'
;EKELNFKLRGLLEVFNLRRARREEVALIKSLSEVRKKVYRALVFVKDEIDEEKVRKIEESLRNRVIRQRTPIRVLSRRPDKIRLKKVYSIKVIPLNKHLLKVEIVAQGGLYIKELISGDEGRTNPSIAGILGTTARCLRLDVIDVEE
;
A
#
# COMPACT_ATOMS: atom_id res chain seq x y z
N GLU A 1 -15.33 -19.33 -16.88
CA GLU A 1 -14.09 -19.39 -16.08
C GLU A 1 -12.94 -20.08 -16.81
N LYS A 2 -12.99 -21.40 -17.04
CA LYS A 2 -11.92 -22.16 -17.74
C LYS A 2 -11.42 -21.51 -19.04
N GLU A 3 -12.34 -21.03 -19.88
CA GLU A 3 -12.00 -20.34 -21.12
C GLU A 3 -11.22 -19.03 -20.89
N LEU A 4 -11.62 -18.23 -19.91
CA LEU A 4 -10.92 -16.99 -19.54
C LEU A 4 -9.50 -17.30 -19.04
N ASN A 5 -9.36 -18.29 -18.15
CA ASN A 5 -8.07 -18.68 -17.60
C ASN A 5 -7.14 -19.28 -18.67
N PHE A 6 -7.69 -19.94 -19.67
CA PHE A 6 -6.91 -20.39 -20.83
C PHE A 6 -6.42 -19.21 -21.67
N LYS A 7 -7.32 -18.29 -22.04
CA LYS A 7 -7.00 -17.14 -22.89
C LYS A 7 -6.06 -16.13 -22.24
N LEU A 8 -6.13 -15.97 -20.92
CA LEU A 8 -5.36 -14.96 -20.16
C LEU A 8 -4.23 -15.57 -19.32
N ARG A 9 -3.82 -16.80 -19.65
CA ARG A 9 -2.79 -17.54 -18.90
C ARG A 9 -1.51 -16.70 -18.75
N GLY A 10 -0.99 -16.67 -17.54
CA GLY A 10 0.22 -15.91 -17.20
C GLY A 10 -0.01 -14.42 -16.93
N LEU A 11 -1.22 -13.90 -17.19
CA LEU A 11 -1.60 -12.52 -16.90
C LEU A 11 -2.67 -12.44 -15.81
N LEU A 12 -3.69 -13.31 -15.87
CA LEU A 12 -4.84 -13.28 -14.98
C LEU A 12 -5.43 -14.68 -14.79
N GLU A 13 -5.83 -14.97 -13.56
CA GLU A 13 -6.64 -16.15 -13.21
C GLU A 13 -7.93 -15.69 -12.53
N VAL A 14 -9.04 -16.30 -12.90
CA VAL A 14 -10.39 -16.05 -12.39
C VAL A 14 -10.86 -17.30 -11.66
N PHE A 15 -11.44 -17.09 -10.48
CA PHE A 15 -12.03 -18.12 -9.64
C PHE A 15 -13.44 -17.70 -9.24
N ASN A 16 -14.32 -18.68 -8.98
CA ASN A 16 -15.68 -18.48 -8.49
C ASN A 16 -16.55 -17.55 -9.35
N LEU A 17 -16.41 -17.63 -10.68
CA LEU A 17 -17.19 -16.79 -11.59
C LEU A 17 -18.69 -17.09 -11.49
N ARG A 18 -19.48 -16.08 -11.12
CA ARG A 18 -20.94 -16.14 -11.07
C ARG A 18 -21.59 -14.81 -11.42
N ARG A 19 -22.90 -14.83 -11.68
CA ARG A 19 -23.68 -13.61 -11.79
C ARG A 19 -23.74 -12.91 -10.42
N ALA A 20 -23.48 -11.60 -10.43
CA ALA A 20 -23.57 -10.76 -9.25
C ALA A 20 -24.96 -10.12 -9.13
N ARG A 21 -25.42 -9.93 -7.90
CA ARG A 21 -26.60 -9.12 -7.59
C ARG A 21 -26.20 -7.67 -7.34
N ARG A 22 -27.14 -6.75 -7.51
CA ARG A 22 -26.87 -5.31 -7.36
C ARG A 22 -26.42 -4.96 -5.94
N GLU A 23 -26.99 -5.62 -4.94
CA GLU A 23 -26.69 -5.45 -3.53
C GLU A 23 -25.24 -5.85 -3.22
N GLU A 24 -24.73 -6.90 -3.87
CA GLU A 24 -23.35 -7.38 -3.69
C GLU A 24 -22.35 -6.36 -4.23
N VAL A 25 -22.65 -5.75 -5.38
CA VAL A 25 -21.82 -4.69 -5.96
C VAL A 25 -21.77 -3.48 -5.03
N ALA A 26 -22.91 -3.09 -4.46
CA ALA A 26 -22.97 -1.98 -3.50
C ALA A 26 -22.17 -2.29 -2.23
N LEU A 27 -22.29 -3.52 -1.71
CA LEU A 27 -21.56 -3.99 -0.54
C LEU A 27 -20.04 -4.00 -0.76
N ILE A 28 -19.57 -4.52 -1.89
CA ILE A 28 -18.13 -4.51 -2.23
C ILE A 28 -17.58 -3.07 -2.27
N LYS A 29 -18.35 -2.14 -2.85
CA LYS A 29 -17.95 -0.73 -2.94
C LYS A 29 -17.86 -0.07 -1.57
N SER A 30 -18.86 -0.27 -0.71
CA SER A 30 -18.86 0.32 0.62
C SER A 30 -17.75 -0.25 1.50
N LEU A 31 -17.52 -1.56 1.43
CA LEU A 31 -16.49 -2.22 2.24
C LEU A 31 -15.07 -1.96 1.73
N SER A 32 -14.87 -1.65 0.45
CA SER A 32 -13.53 -1.40 -0.12
C SER A 32 -12.78 -0.25 0.56
N GLU A 33 -13.46 0.70 1.21
CA GLU A 33 -12.80 1.82 1.89
C GLU A 33 -12.40 1.53 3.34
N VAL A 34 -12.97 0.47 3.93
CA VAL A 34 -12.80 0.13 5.35
C VAL A 34 -12.05 -1.18 5.55
N ARG A 35 -12.20 -2.14 4.63
CA ARG A 35 -11.53 -3.44 4.67
C ARG A 35 -10.01 -3.29 4.69
N LYS A 36 -9.35 -4.19 5.41
CA LYS A 36 -7.90 -4.28 5.41
C LYS A 36 -7.43 -4.87 4.09
N LYS A 37 -6.26 -4.41 3.68
CA LYS A 37 -5.52 -4.96 2.56
C LYS A 37 -4.10 -5.23 3.02
N VAL A 38 -3.54 -6.34 2.56
CA VAL A 38 -2.17 -6.73 2.83
C VAL A 38 -1.34 -6.48 1.59
N TYR A 39 -0.26 -5.73 1.76
CA TYR A 39 0.66 -5.37 0.68
C TYR A 39 2.05 -5.87 0.98
N ARG A 40 2.80 -6.17 -0.08
CA ARG A 40 4.24 -6.37 -0.02
C ARG A 40 4.90 -5.42 -0.99
N ALA A 41 5.82 -4.61 -0.50
CA ALA A 41 6.57 -3.65 -1.29
C ALA A 41 8.06 -3.99 -1.29
N LEU A 42 8.70 -3.87 -2.45
CA LEU A 42 10.14 -3.72 -2.55
C LEU A 42 10.45 -2.23 -2.55
N VAL A 43 11.23 -1.80 -1.56
CA VAL A 43 11.52 -0.39 -1.30
C VAL A 43 13.02 -0.17 -1.43
N PHE A 44 13.40 0.81 -2.23
CA PHE A 44 14.74 1.36 -2.25
C PHE A 44 14.81 2.59 -1.35
N VAL A 45 15.91 2.72 -0.62
CA VAL A 45 16.24 3.90 0.19
C VAL A 45 17.65 4.37 -0.14
N LYS A 46 17.82 5.70 -0.24
CA LYS A 46 19.09 6.29 -0.66
C LYS A 46 20.22 6.04 0.33
N ASP A 47 19.96 6.26 1.62
CA ASP A 47 20.98 6.08 2.66
C ASP A 47 20.97 4.64 3.20
N GLU A 48 22.10 4.19 3.74
CA GLU A 48 22.22 2.84 4.29
C GLU A 48 21.24 2.60 5.45
N ILE A 49 20.65 1.41 5.49
CA ILE A 49 19.74 0.97 6.55
C ILE A 49 20.48 0.10 7.55
N ASP A 50 20.36 0.48 8.81
CA ASP A 50 20.72 -0.31 9.99
C ASP A 50 19.45 -0.78 10.72
N GLU A 51 19.65 -1.60 11.76
CA GLU A 51 18.55 -2.12 12.58
C GLU A 51 17.78 -1.01 13.32
N GLU A 52 18.44 0.09 13.69
CA GLU A 52 17.79 1.22 14.36
C GLU A 52 16.76 1.88 13.43
N LYS A 53 17.14 2.14 12.19
CA LYS A 53 16.25 2.68 11.15
C LYS A 53 15.07 1.76 10.87
N VAL A 54 15.30 0.45 10.82
CA VAL A 54 14.23 -0.56 10.68
C VAL A 54 13.23 -0.44 11.82
N ARG A 55 13.70 -0.48 13.07
CA ARG A 55 12.86 -0.34 14.25
C ARG A 55 12.10 0.97 14.26
N LYS A 56 12.76 2.07 13.90
CA LYS A 56 12.14 3.41 13.85
C LYS A 56 10.97 3.44 12.87
N ILE A 57 11.08 2.79 11.70
CA ILE A 57 9.97 2.68 10.74
C ILE A 57 8.80 1.91 11.37
N GLU A 58 9.08 0.73 11.94
CA GLU A 58 8.07 -0.14 12.49
C GLU A 58 7.33 0.50 13.67
N GLU A 59 8.05 1.08 14.62
CA GLU A 59 7.50 1.76 15.79
C GLU A 59 6.68 3.00 15.39
N SER A 60 7.12 3.75 14.37
CA SER A 60 6.44 4.97 13.93
C SER A 60 5.13 4.70 13.18
N LEU A 61 5.08 3.61 12.40
CA LEU A 61 3.97 3.32 11.48
C LEU A 61 3.02 2.22 11.98
N ARG A 62 3.41 1.41 12.97
CA ARG A 62 2.52 0.40 13.55
C ARG A 62 1.30 1.07 14.19
N ASN A 63 0.11 0.55 13.86
CA ASN A 63 -1.18 1.04 14.36
C ASN A 63 -1.40 2.56 14.18
N ARG A 64 -0.77 3.17 13.17
CA ARG A 64 -0.70 4.63 12.99
C ARG A 64 -1.75 5.13 11.99
N VAL A 65 -2.36 6.28 12.29
CA VAL A 65 -3.14 7.06 11.31
C VAL A 65 -2.19 7.92 10.48
N ILE A 66 -2.34 7.81 9.16
CA ILE A 66 -1.56 8.51 8.14
C ILE A 66 -2.43 9.61 7.52
N ARG A 67 -1.90 10.83 7.48
CA ARG A 67 -2.50 11.97 6.79
C ARG A 67 -1.97 11.98 5.36
N GLN A 68 -2.83 11.70 4.39
CA GLN A 68 -2.48 11.68 2.97
C GLN A 68 -3.29 12.73 2.21
N ARG A 69 -2.63 13.77 1.73
CA ARG A 69 -3.18 14.61 0.67
C ARG A 69 -3.19 13.81 -0.63
N THR A 70 -4.05 14.18 -1.57
CA THR A 70 -4.24 13.41 -2.80
C THR A 70 -2.92 13.32 -3.56
N PRO A 71 -2.43 12.12 -3.92
CA PRO A 71 -1.11 11.99 -4.52
C PRO A 71 -0.96 12.80 -5.80
N ILE A 72 0.22 13.39 -6.02
CA ILE A 72 0.51 14.21 -7.21
C ILE A 72 0.13 13.47 -8.50
N ARG A 73 0.55 12.21 -8.60
CA ARG A 73 0.32 11.34 -9.77
C ARG A 73 -1.15 11.06 -10.12
N VAL A 74 -2.10 11.38 -9.23
CA VAL A 74 -3.54 11.20 -9.47
C VAL A 74 -4.36 12.50 -9.39
N LEU A 75 -3.72 13.66 -9.20
CA LEU A 75 -4.41 14.95 -9.07
C LEU A 75 -5.30 15.27 -10.27
N SER A 76 -4.89 14.91 -11.48
CA SER A 76 -5.71 15.14 -12.69
C SER A 76 -7.02 14.34 -12.72
N ARG A 77 -7.15 13.32 -11.86
CA ARG A 77 -8.30 12.39 -11.84
C ARG A 77 -9.05 12.38 -10.51
N ARG A 78 -8.55 13.06 -9.49
CA ARG A 78 -9.06 13.00 -8.12
C ARG A 78 -9.05 14.40 -7.51
N PRO A 79 -10.11 14.78 -6.76
CA PRO A 79 -10.12 16.05 -6.06
C PRO A 79 -9.00 16.10 -5.03
N ASP A 80 -8.30 17.23 -4.97
CA ASP A 80 -7.22 17.44 -4.02
C ASP A 80 -7.77 17.63 -2.60
N LYS A 81 -7.71 16.58 -1.80
CA LYS A 81 -8.11 16.59 -0.39
C LYS A 81 -7.21 15.72 0.48
N ILE A 82 -7.21 16.01 1.77
CA ILE A 82 -6.56 15.20 2.81
C ILE A 82 -7.50 14.06 3.23
N ARG A 83 -6.95 12.84 3.33
CA ARG A 83 -7.62 11.66 3.85
C ARG A 83 -6.82 11.10 5.00
N LEU A 84 -7.51 10.64 6.03
CA LEU A 84 -6.94 9.91 7.16
C LEU A 84 -7.14 8.43 6.91
N LYS A 85 -6.06 7.66 6.85
CA LYS A 85 -6.09 6.20 6.65
C LYS A 85 -5.13 5.52 7.60
N LYS A 86 -5.47 4.32 8.05
CA LYS A 86 -4.70 3.62 9.08
C LYS A 86 -3.75 2.57 8.49
N VAL A 87 -2.53 2.54 8.98
CA VAL A 87 -1.64 1.38 8.92
C VAL A 87 -1.89 0.58 10.20
N TYR A 88 -2.34 -0.65 10.07
CA TYR A 88 -2.61 -1.53 11.22
C TYR A 88 -1.32 -2.19 11.69
N SER A 89 -0.55 -2.75 10.77
CA SER A 89 0.76 -3.31 11.04
C SER A 89 1.70 -3.07 9.86
N ILE A 90 2.99 -3.09 10.16
CA ILE A 90 4.07 -3.01 9.20
C ILE A 90 5.18 -3.94 9.68
N LYS A 91 5.86 -4.61 8.74
CA LYS A 91 7.06 -5.39 8.99
C LYS A 91 8.10 -5.03 7.94
N VAL A 92 9.32 -4.72 8.37
CA VAL A 92 10.42 -4.29 7.52
C VAL A 92 11.54 -5.32 7.59
N ILE A 93 11.91 -5.86 6.42
CA ILE A 93 12.95 -6.88 6.30
C ILE A 93 14.03 -6.32 5.36
N PRO A 94 15.20 -5.91 5.87
CA PRO A 94 16.33 -5.55 5.03
C PRO A 94 16.75 -6.72 4.15
N LEU A 95 16.92 -6.45 2.86
CA LEU A 95 17.49 -7.39 1.90
C LEU A 95 18.98 -7.08 1.66
N ASN A 96 19.34 -5.80 1.77
CA ASN A 96 20.71 -5.30 1.82
C ASN A 96 20.69 -3.87 2.41
N LYS A 97 21.81 -3.15 2.32
CA LYS A 97 21.97 -1.79 2.83
C LYS A 97 20.97 -0.76 2.27
N HIS A 98 20.41 -0.97 1.07
CA HIS A 98 19.54 0.00 0.39
C HIS A 98 18.17 -0.57 -0.01
N LEU A 99 17.95 -1.87 0.14
CA LEU A 99 16.72 -2.55 -0.26
C LEU A 99 16.02 -3.16 0.94
N LEU A 100 14.73 -2.85 1.04
CA LEU A 100 13.83 -3.34 2.06
C LEU A 100 12.67 -4.09 1.41
N LYS A 101 12.31 -5.24 1.97
CA LYS A 101 10.99 -5.84 1.77
C LYS A 101 10.09 -5.34 2.90
N VAL A 102 8.98 -4.70 2.55
CA VAL A 102 8.05 -4.11 3.52
C VAL A 102 6.68 -4.75 3.36
N GLU A 103 6.20 -5.39 4.41
CA GLU A 103 4.85 -5.96 4.47
C GLU A 103 3.95 -5.02 5.28
N ILE A 104 2.79 -4.66 4.72
CA ILE A 104 1.93 -3.60 5.26
C ILE A 104 0.48 -4.10 5.30
N VAL A 105 -0.14 -4.07 6.48
CA VAL A 105 -1.59 -4.23 6.61
C VAL A 105 -2.19 -2.84 6.79
N ALA A 106 -3.00 -2.40 5.82
CA ALA A 106 -3.51 -1.04 5.77
C ALA A 106 -5.00 -0.99 5.47
N GLN A 107 -5.63 0.11 5.88
CA GLN A 107 -7.02 0.41 5.55
C GLN A 107 -7.18 0.65 4.04
N GLY A 108 -8.31 0.20 3.50
CA GLY A 108 -8.72 0.48 2.13
C GLY A 108 -8.57 1.94 1.74
N GLY A 109 -7.95 2.18 0.58
CA GLY A 109 -7.71 3.52 0.04
C GLY A 109 -6.47 4.25 0.58
N LEU A 110 -5.65 3.60 1.42
CA LEU A 110 -4.32 4.11 1.76
C LEU A 110 -3.39 4.01 0.55
N TYR A 111 -2.73 5.12 0.20
CA TYR A 111 -1.80 5.20 -0.92
C TYR A 111 -0.42 4.70 -0.50
N ILE A 112 -0.13 3.42 -0.75
CA ILE A 112 1.10 2.76 -0.26
C ILE A 112 2.37 3.35 -0.86
N LYS A 113 2.38 3.69 -2.15
CA LYS A 113 3.55 4.32 -2.79
C LYS A 113 3.93 5.64 -2.11
N GLU A 114 2.92 6.40 -1.73
CA GLU A 114 3.08 7.69 -1.08
C GLU A 114 3.35 7.57 0.44
N LEU A 115 2.89 6.48 1.10
CA LEU A 115 3.37 6.11 2.44
C LEU A 115 4.87 5.82 2.45
N ILE A 116 5.41 5.28 1.35
CA ILE A 116 6.84 5.03 1.19
C ILE A 116 7.58 6.34 0.87
N SER A 117 7.20 7.05 -0.19
CA SER A 117 7.96 8.19 -0.71
C SER A 117 7.74 9.51 0.04
N GLY A 118 6.65 9.63 0.80
CA GLY A 118 6.21 10.89 1.40
C GLY A 118 5.56 11.88 0.43
N ASP A 119 5.63 11.63 -0.87
CA ASP A 119 5.03 12.45 -1.95
C ASP A 119 5.30 13.94 -1.77
N GLU A 120 6.56 14.31 -1.57
CA GLU A 120 7.00 15.70 -1.35
C GLU A 120 6.29 16.37 -0.14
N GLY A 121 6.12 15.62 0.94
CA GLY A 121 5.50 16.09 2.18
C GLY A 121 3.97 16.01 2.17
N ARG A 122 3.35 15.47 1.12
CA ARG A 122 1.89 15.29 1.03
C ARG A 122 1.38 14.08 1.83
N THR A 123 2.27 13.19 2.25
CA THR A 123 1.96 12.07 3.16
C THR A 123 2.80 12.14 4.44
N ASN A 124 2.11 12.16 5.59
CA ASN A 124 2.76 12.18 6.91
C ASN A 124 2.01 11.32 7.95
N PRO A 125 2.70 10.46 8.72
CA PRO A 125 4.09 10.04 8.54
C PRO A 125 4.31 9.20 7.26
N SER A 126 5.56 9.11 6.81
CA SER A 126 6.00 8.28 5.66
C SER A 126 7.37 7.68 5.93
N ILE A 127 7.75 6.61 5.23
CA ILE A 127 9.06 5.97 5.39
C ILE A 127 10.19 6.96 5.09
N ALA A 128 10.11 7.67 3.96
CA ALA A 128 11.06 8.73 3.61
C ALA A 128 11.16 9.80 4.72
N GLY A 129 10.03 10.28 5.24
CA GLY A 129 10.00 11.28 6.31
C GLY A 129 10.57 10.78 7.64
N ILE A 130 10.32 9.52 8.01
CA ILE A 130 10.83 8.92 9.26
C ILE A 130 12.35 8.76 9.22
N LEU A 131 12.87 8.35 8.06
CA LEU A 131 14.30 8.15 7.85
C LEU A 131 15.06 9.45 7.55
N GLY A 132 14.37 10.52 7.14
CA GLY A 132 15.01 11.75 6.68
C GLY A 132 15.74 11.57 5.34
N THR A 133 15.34 10.58 4.53
CA THR A 133 16.02 10.24 3.26
C THR A 133 15.02 9.93 2.16
N THR A 134 15.49 9.84 0.92
CA THR A 134 14.65 9.45 -0.22
C THR A 134 14.34 7.96 -0.15
N ALA A 135 13.04 7.62 -0.24
CA ALA A 135 12.58 6.24 -0.38
C ALA A 135 11.67 6.10 -1.62
N ARG A 136 11.81 4.99 -2.36
CA ARG A 136 11.03 4.71 -3.57
C ARG A 136 10.49 3.29 -3.56
N CYS A 137 9.21 3.16 -3.89
CA CYS A 137 8.58 1.87 -4.17
C CYS A 137 9.02 1.37 -5.55
N LEU A 138 9.81 0.29 -5.58
CA LEU A 138 10.24 -0.37 -6.81
C LEU A 138 9.19 -1.36 -7.32
N ARG A 139 8.59 -2.11 -6.38
CA ARG A 139 7.52 -3.08 -6.65
C ARG A 139 6.48 -3.00 -5.54
N LEU A 140 5.23 -3.24 -5.90
CA LEU A 140 4.11 -3.32 -4.97
C LEU A 140 3.17 -4.44 -5.41
N ASP A 141 3.01 -5.43 -4.55
CA ASP A 141 2.07 -6.53 -4.74
C ASP A 141 0.94 -6.39 -3.69
N VAL A 142 -0.30 -6.64 -4.11
CA VAL A 142 -1.44 -6.83 -3.19
C VAL A 142 -1.49 -8.33 -2.89
N ILE A 143 -1.22 -8.69 -1.64
CA ILE A 143 -1.14 -10.08 -1.20
C ILE A 143 -2.53 -10.58 -0.81
N ASP A 144 -3.30 -9.73 -0.14
CA ASP A 144 -4.62 -10.11 0.35
C ASP A 144 -5.57 -8.91 0.46
N VAL A 145 -6.86 -9.20 0.37
CA VAL A 145 -7.96 -8.25 0.57
C VAL A 145 -8.95 -8.93 1.50
N GLU A 146 -9.08 -8.40 2.72
CA GLU A 146 -10.01 -8.93 3.71
C GLU A 146 -11.44 -8.94 3.13
N GLU A 147 -12.14 -10.06 3.33
CA GLU A 147 -13.53 -10.25 2.89
C GLU A 147 -14.57 -9.50 3.73
#